data_AF-A0A6L7A228-F1
#
_entry.id   AF-A0A6L7A228-F1
#
_cell.length_a   1.000
_cell.length_b   1.000
_cell.length_c   1.000
_cell.angle_alpha   90.00
_cell.angle_beta   90.00
_cell.angle_gamma   90.00
#
_symmetry.space_group_name_H-M   'P 1'
#
loop_
_entity.id
_entity.type
_entity.pdbx_description
1 polymer ?
#
loop_
_entity_poly.entity_id
_entity_poly.type
_entity_poly.pdbx_seq_one_letter_code
_entity_poly.pdbx_strand_id
1 'polypeptide(L)'
;LQQRLRDCDIKHLTDVLEIDKDMRALMQRIENGVAFEKYYLGAQPIFHCLKSLNDLVRLAKALDVDFPFSAYAAIEHIPVIEVEFVHLAGLESYPGQLTLLDTPGPNEAGQPHLQKMLNQQLARASAVLAVLDYTQLKSISDEEVREAILAVGQSVPLYVLVNKFDQQDRNSDDADQVRALISGTLMKGCITPQQIFPVSSMWGYLANRARHELANNGKLPPPEQQRWVEDFAHAALGRRWRHADLADLEHIRHAADQLWEDSLFAQPIQALLHAAYANASLYALRSAAHKLLNYAQQAREYLDFRAHGLNVACEQLRQNIHQVEESLQLLQLNQAQVSGEIKHEIELALTSANHFLRQ
;
A
#
# COMPACT_ATOMS: atom_id res chain seq x y z
N LEU A 1 26.10 5.38 6.59
CA LEU A 1 25.61 6.63 7.20
C LEU A 1 26.64 7.31 8.10
N GLN A 2 27.15 6.65 9.15
CA GLN A 2 28.06 7.28 10.14
C GLN A 2 29.34 7.88 9.54
N GLN A 3 29.99 7.22 8.58
CA GLN A 3 31.16 7.76 7.88
C GLN A 3 30.81 9.01 7.07
N ARG A 4 29.77 8.92 6.22
CA ARG A 4 29.29 10.04 5.40
C ARG A 4 28.89 11.26 6.24
N LEU A 5 28.29 11.06 7.41
CA LEU A 5 27.92 12.15 8.30
C LEU A 5 29.15 12.89 8.86
N ARG A 6 30.23 12.16 9.17
CA ARG A 6 31.50 12.74 9.65
C ARG A 6 32.26 13.51 8.56
N ASP A 7 32.10 13.08 7.32
CA ASP A 7 32.80 13.67 6.16
C ASP A 7 32.02 14.82 5.49
N CYS A 8 30.77 15.08 5.90
CA CYS A 8 29.90 16.07 5.27
C CYS A 8 30.04 17.46 5.90
N ASP A 9 30.01 18.51 5.07
CA ASP A 9 29.94 19.88 5.57
C ASP A 9 28.50 20.18 6.03
N ILE A 10 28.34 20.43 7.33
CA ILE A 10 27.05 20.74 7.97
C ILE A 10 26.35 21.91 7.28
N LYS A 11 27.10 22.85 6.68
CA LYS A 11 26.53 23.96 5.91
C LYS A 11 25.71 23.48 4.71
N HIS A 12 26.23 22.52 3.95
CA HIS A 12 25.53 21.96 2.79
C HIS A 12 24.29 21.14 3.19
N LEU A 13 24.31 20.49 4.37
CA LEU A 13 23.12 19.83 4.92
C LEU A 13 22.03 20.82 5.31
N THR A 14 22.40 22.00 5.82
CA THR A 14 21.45 23.03 6.27
C THR A 14 20.74 23.69 5.08
N ASP A 15 21.35 23.67 3.90
CA ASP A 15 20.74 24.17 2.65
C ASP A 15 19.66 23.22 2.09
N VAL A 16 19.71 21.94 2.46
CA VAL A 16 18.83 20.87 1.91
C VAL A 16 17.83 20.34 2.95
N LEU A 17 18.14 20.48 4.24
CA LEU A 17 17.31 20.00 5.35
C LEU A 17 17.17 21.06 6.44
N GLU A 18 15.96 21.18 6.99
CA GLU A 18 15.73 21.96 8.20
C GLU A 18 16.29 21.20 9.42
N ILE A 19 17.39 21.71 9.98
CA ILE A 19 18.07 21.10 11.13
C ILE A 19 17.48 21.64 12.43
N ASP A 20 16.32 21.09 12.82
CA ASP A 20 15.69 21.35 14.10
C ASP A 20 16.43 20.69 15.29
N LYS A 21 15.93 20.88 16.51
CA LYS A 21 16.54 20.32 17.73
C LYS A 21 16.58 18.78 17.69
N ASP A 22 15.57 18.15 17.11
CA ASP A 22 15.41 16.70 17.11
C ASP A 22 16.32 16.05 16.05
N MET A 23 16.47 16.68 14.88
CA MET A 23 17.44 16.29 13.86
C MET A 23 18.88 16.33 14.41
N ARG A 24 19.24 17.36 15.19
CA ARG A 24 20.57 17.42 15.84
C ARG A 24 20.77 16.27 16.83
N ALA A 25 19.75 15.95 17.62
CA ALA A 25 19.81 14.82 18.55
C ALA A 25 19.99 13.49 17.81
N LEU A 26 19.32 13.31 16.67
CA LEU A 26 19.51 12.14 15.80
C LEU A 26 20.94 12.07 15.24
N MET A 27 21.47 13.17 14.70
CA MET A 27 22.83 13.21 14.16
C MET A 27 23.87 12.81 15.23
N GLN A 28 23.74 13.36 16.46
CA GLN A 28 24.61 12.98 17.57
C GLN A 28 24.50 11.49 17.94
N ARG A 29 23.29 10.91 17.92
CA ARG A 29 23.11 9.47 18.14
C ARG A 29 23.83 8.64 17.08
N ILE A 30 23.76 9.05 15.82
CA ILE A 30 24.43 8.38 14.70
C ILE A 30 25.95 8.49 14.83
N GLU A 31 26.49 9.66 15.17
CA GLU A 31 27.93 9.88 15.39
C GLU A 31 28.49 8.97 16.48
N ASN A 32 27.73 8.82 17.56
CA ASN A 32 28.04 7.98 18.72
C ASN A 32 27.74 6.49 18.50
N GLY A 33 27.15 6.10 17.36
CA GLY A 33 26.85 4.71 17.05
C GLY A 33 25.71 4.11 17.88
N VAL A 34 24.79 4.93 18.38
CA VAL A 34 23.64 4.49 19.19
C VAL A 34 22.51 4.00 18.28
N ALA A 35 22.20 2.71 18.34
CA ALA A 35 21.11 2.10 17.58
C ALA A 35 19.72 2.47 18.14
N PHE A 36 18.67 2.15 17.38
CA PHE A 36 17.30 2.13 17.90
C PHE A 36 17.10 0.91 18.79
N GLU A 37 16.28 1.08 19.83
CA GLU A 37 15.85 -0.02 20.67
C GLU A 37 14.81 -0.88 19.95
N LYS A 38 14.63 -2.13 20.39
CA LYS A 38 13.64 -3.03 19.82
C LYS A 38 12.21 -2.69 20.24
N TYR A 39 12.03 -2.11 21.43
CA TYR A 39 10.74 -1.85 22.03
C TYR A 39 10.71 -0.47 22.66
N TYR A 40 9.62 0.26 22.42
CA TYR A 40 9.37 1.57 23.03
C TYR A 40 8.02 1.51 23.73
N LEU A 41 7.98 1.92 25.01
CA LEU A 41 6.76 1.89 25.82
C LEU A 41 6.26 3.31 26.12
N GLY A 42 4.97 3.53 25.88
CA GLY A 42 4.30 4.81 26.10
C GLY A 42 4.33 5.75 24.90
N ALA A 43 3.37 6.67 24.85
CA ALA A 43 3.16 7.55 23.70
C ALA A 43 4.37 8.45 23.39
N GLN A 44 5.02 9.02 24.42
CA GLN A 44 6.13 9.96 24.24
C GLN A 44 7.39 9.28 23.65
N PRO A 45 7.88 8.14 24.18
CA PRO A 45 9.01 7.44 23.56
C PRO A 45 8.71 6.94 22.14
N ILE A 46 7.50 6.43 21.89
CA ILE A 46 7.07 6.00 20.54
C ILE A 46 7.09 7.19 19.57
N PHE A 47 6.51 8.34 19.95
CA PHE A 47 6.50 9.55 19.13
C PHE A 47 7.92 10.00 18.76
N HIS A 48 8.83 10.07 19.73
CA HIS A 48 10.23 10.46 19.47
C HIS A 48 10.97 9.45 18.58
N CYS A 49 10.68 8.15 18.73
CA CYS A 49 11.24 7.12 17.87
C CYS A 49 10.77 7.29 16.41
N LEU A 50 9.46 7.44 16.19
CA LEU A 50 8.89 7.65 14.85
C LEU A 50 9.41 8.93 14.19
N LYS A 51 9.47 10.04 14.95
CA LYS A 51 10.08 11.28 14.46
C LYS A 51 11.53 11.06 14.05
N SER A 52 12.31 10.39 14.90
CA SER A 52 13.72 10.06 14.61
C SER A 52 13.89 9.15 13.39
N LEU A 53 12.98 8.20 13.15
CA LEU A 53 12.99 7.33 11.97
C LEU A 53 12.70 8.11 10.68
N ASN A 54 11.70 9.00 10.70
CA ASN A 54 11.40 9.87 9.56
C ASN A 54 12.59 10.79 9.23
N ASP A 55 13.19 11.38 10.26
CA ASP A 55 14.37 12.23 10.10
C ASP A 55 15.58 11.44 9.60
N LEU A 56 15.72 10.16 9.99
CA LEU A 56 16.77 9.27 9.46
C LEU A 56 16.62 9.04 7.96
N VAL A 57 15.40 8.82 7.47
CA VAL A 57 15.13 8.64 6.02
C VAL A 57 15.45 9.93 5.26
N ARG A 58 15.03 11.09 5.79
CA ARG A 58 15.33 12.41 5.21
C ARG A 58 16.84 12.66 5.16
N LEU A 59 17.55 12.34 6.25
CA LEU A 59 18.99 12.47 6.37
C LEU A 59 19.74 11.53 5.41
N ALA A 60 19.31 10.27 5.30
CA ALA A 60 19.87 9.31 4.35
C ALA A 60 19.79 9.83 2.92
N LYS A 61 18.63 10.38 2.53
CA LYS A 61 18.41 11.00 1.23
C LYS A 61 19.31 12.21 0.99
N ALA A 62 19.44 13.12 1.97
CA ALA A 62 20.29 14.30 1.84
C ALA A 62 21.79 13.98 1.78
N LEU A 63 22.21 12.87 2.40
CA LEU A 63 23.58 12.38 2.37
C LEU A 63 23.89 11.48 1.16
N ASP A 64 22.92 11.25 0.28
CA ASP A 64 23.02 10.32 -0.86
C ASP A 64 23.46 8.91 -0.43
N VAL A 65 22.85 8.42 0.66
CA VAL A 65 23.07 7.07 1.17
C VAL A 65 21.79 6.27 1.00
N ASP A 66 21.89 5.12 0.32
CA ASP A 66 20.77 4.21 0.17
C ASP A 66 20.21 3.77 1.53
N PHE A 67 18.93 4.07 1.74
CA PHE A 67 18.19 3.57 2.88
C PHE A 67 17.70 2.14 2.59
N PRO A 68 17.82 1.17 3.52
CA PRO A 68 17.57 -0.24 3.26
C PRO A 68 16.07 -0.58 3.24
N PHE A 69 15.29 0.05 2.34
CA PHE A 69 13.85 -0.19 2.21
C PHE A 69 13.50 -1.66 1.91
N SER A 70 14.38 -2.37 1.22
CA SER A 70 14.21 -3.80 0.93
C SER A 70 14.14 -4.68 2.18
N ALA A 71 14.83 -4.29 3.26
CA ALA A 71 14.76 -4.98 4.55
C ALA A 71 13.38 -4.85 5.22
N TYR A 72 12.58 -3.84 4.82
CA TYR A 72 11.26 -3.54 5.37
C TYR A 72 10.11 -3.90 4.42
N ALA A 73 10.40 -4.65 3.33
CA ALA A 73 9.38 -5.03 2.35
C ALA A 73 8.40 -6.11 2.85
N ALA A 74 8.79 -6.88 3.87
CA ALA A 74 7.92 -7.85 4.53
C ALA A 74 7.17 -7.19 5.70
N ILE A 75 5.88 -7.51 5.85
CA ILE A 75 5.03 -6.97 6.93
C ILE A 75 5.62 -7.27 8.31
N GLU A 76 6.27 -8.43 8.46
CA GLU A 76 6.95 -8.88 9.67
C GLU A 76 8.11 -7.97 10.13
N HIS A 77 8.59 -7.09 9.26
CA HIS A 77 9.69 -6.18 9.54
C HIS A 77 9.24 -4.73 9.71
N ILE A 78 7.95 -4.43 9.50
CA ILE A 78 7.39 -3.09 9.68
C ILE A 78 7.28 -2.81 11.19
N PRO A 79 7.68 -1.62 11.68
CA PRO A 79 7.44 -1.23 13.07
C PRO A 79 5.95 -1.32 13.43
N VAL A 80 5.63 -2.01 14.51
CA VAL A 80 4.24 -2.20 14.98
C VAL A 80 4.02 -1.39 16.25
N ILE A 81 2.88 -0.69 16.31
CA ILE A 81 2.40 -0.03 17.52
C ILE A 81 1.22 -0.86 18.05
N GLU A 82 1.42 -1.47 19.21
CA GLU A 82 0.37 -2.23 19.90
C GLU A 82 -0.35 -1.31 20.88
N VAL A 83 -1.67 -1.15 20.68
CA VAL A 83 -2.55 -0.36 21.52
C VAL A 83 -3.86 -1.09 21.74
N GLU A 84 -4.46 -0.87 22.90
CA GLU A 84 -5.82 -1.30 23.16
C GLU A 84 -6.81 -0.34 22.48
N PHE A 85 -7.70 -0.90 21.65
CA PHE A 85 -8.77 -0.12 21.04
C PHE A 85 -9.86 0.16 22.09
N VAL A 86 -9.84 1.35 22.69
CA VAL A 86 -10.81 1.79 23.71
C VAL A 86 -12.26 1.61 23.25
N HIS A 87 -12.55 1.84 21.97
CA HIS A 87 -13.89 1.71 21.39
C HIS A 87 -14.36 0.25 21.23
N LEU A 88 -13.44 -0.72 21.33
CA LEU A 88 -13.73 -2.15 21.33
C LEU A 88 -13.68 -2.76 22.75
N ALA A 89 -13.29 -1.97 23.75
CA ALA A 89 -13.21 -2.44 25.13
C ALA A 89 -14.61 -2.84 25.64
N GLY A 90 -14.73 -4.09 26.09
CA GLY A 90 -15.99 -4.66 26.60
C GLY A 90 -16.85 -5.41 25.56
N LEU A 91 -16.44 -5.49 24.29
CA LEU A 91 -17.04 -6.41 23.33
C LEU A 91 -16.56 -7.85 23.59
N GLU A 92 -17.40 -8.85 23.30
CA GLU A 92 -17.03 -10.26 23.42
C GLU A 92 -15.76 -10.55 22.61
N SER A 93 -14.87 -11.37 23.17
CA SER A 93 -13.60 -11.74 22.53
C SER A 93 -13.86 -12.41 21.19
N TYR A 94 -13.71 -11.64 20.12
CA TYR A 94 -13.91 -12.12 18.75
C TYR A 94 -12.57 -12.62 18.20
N PRO A 95 -12.54 -13.76 17.49
CA PRO A 95 -11.32 -14.27 16.89
C PRO A 95 -10.96 -13.44 15.66
N GLY A 96 -10.25 -12.33 15.87
CA GLY A 96 -9.80 -11.45 14.81
C GLY A 96 -8.82 -10.39 15.33
N GLN A 97 -7.74 -10.17 14.59
CA GLN A 97 -6.80 -9.08 14.84
C GLN A 97 -7.05 -7.97 13.82
N LEU A 98 -7.38 -6.77 14.30
CA LEU A 98 -7.44 -5.58 13.47
C LEU A 98 -6.06 -4.94 13.43
N THR A 99 -5.51 -4.78 12.22
CA THR A 99 -4.25 -4.06 12.00
C THR A 99 -4.53 -2.86 11.12
N LEU A 100 -4.18 -1.67 11.59
CA LEU A 100 -4.19 -0.45 10.80
C LEU A 100 -2.79 -0.24 10.23
N LEU A 101 -2.71 -0.15 8.91
CA LEU A 101 -1.46 0.06 8.21
C LEU A 101 -1.43 1.50 7.70
N ASP A 102 -0.56 2.31 8.27
CA ASP A 102 -0.32 3.67 7.79
C ASP A 102 0.64 3.64 6.61
N THR A 103 0.23 4.23 5.49
CA THR A 103 0.99 4.24 4.24
C THR A 103 1.57 5.62 4.00
N PRO A 104 2.84 5.75 3.58
CA PRO A 104 3.44 7.04 3.30
C PRO A 104 2.61 7.82 2.27
N GLY A 105 2.57 9.14 2.45
CA GLY A 105 1.69 10.01 1.66
C GLY A 105 2.12 10.08 0.19
N PRO A 106 1.19 10.34 -0.73
CA PRO A 106 1.52 10.52 -2.15
C PRO A 106 2.43 11.72 -2.41
N ASN A 107 2.36 12.75 -1.56
CA ASN A 107 3.29 13.88 -1.58
C ASN A 107 4.75 13.48 -1.21
N GLU A 108 4.94 12.30 -0.63
CA GLU A 108 6.26 11.71 -0.34
C GLU A 108 6.74 10.79 -1.49
N ALA A 109 5.88 10.54 -2.49
CA ALA A 109 6.07 9.59 -3.60
C ALA A 109 7.02 10.07 -4.71
N GLY A 110 7.79 11.14 -4.50
CA GLY A 110 8.96 11.45 -5.32
C GLY A 110 10.06 10.36 -5.27
N GLN A 111 9.81 9.25 -4.57
CA GLN A 111 10.64 8.05 -4.53
C GLN A 111 9.87 6.87 -5.15
N PRO A 112 10.30 6.32 -6.30
CA PRO A 112 9.61 5.20 -6.97
C PRO A 112 9.49 3.93 -6.10
N HIS A 113 10.35 3.80 -5.08
CA HIS A 113 10.30 2.69 -4.12
C HIS A 113 9.04 2.73 -3.22
N LEU A 114 8.54 3.92 -2.86
CA LEU A 114 7.37 4.06 -1.99
C LEU A 114 6.07 3.70 -2.71
N GLN A 115 5.95 4.02 -4.00
CA GLN A 115 4.80 3.65 -4.82
C GLN A 115 4.67 2.11 -4.96
N LYS A 116 5.80 1.43 -5.15
CA LYS A 116 5.82 -0.04 -5.18
C LYS A 116 5.41 -0.64 -3.83
N MET A 117 5.83 -0.03 -2.72
CA MET A 117 5.42 -0.43 -1.38
C MET A 117 3.91 -0.24 -1.18
N LEU A 118 3.36 0.92 -1.55
CA LEU A 118 1.93 1.22 -1.48
C LEU A 118 1.10 0.18 -2.22
N ASN A 119 1.46 -0.14 -3.47
CA ASN A 119 0.75 -1.15 -4.27
C ASN A 119 0.79 -2.54 -3.62
N GLN A 120 1.93 -2.94 -3.04
CA GLN A 120 2.05 -4.21 -2.33
C GLN A 120 1.23 -4.26 -1.04
N GLN A 121 1.14 -3.13 -0.33
CA GLN A 121 0.34 -2.99 0.88
C GLN A 121 -1.16 -3.04 0.57
N LEU A 122 -1.59 -2.31 -0.45
CA LEU A 122 -2.98 -2.31 -0.93
C LEU A 122 -3.43 -3.71 -1.40
N ALA A 123 -2.57 -4.44 -2.12
CA ALA A 123 -2.87 -5.80 -2.58
C ALA A 123 -3.02 -6.84 -1.44
N ARG A 124 -2.52 -6.53 -0.23
CA ARG A 124 -2.60 -7.41 0.94
C ARG A 124 -3.70 -6.99 1.91
N ALA A 125 -4.26 -5.79 1.77
CA ALA A 125 -5.26 -5.25 2.66
C ALA A 125 -6.61 -5.98 2.52
N SER A 126 -7.34 -6.09 3.63
CA SER A 126 -8.70 -6.65 3.65
C SER A 126 -9.78 -5.59 3.34
N ALA A 127 -9.46 -4.32 3.63
CA ALA A 127 -10.25 -3.14 3.34
C ALA A 127 -9.29 -1.94 3.23
N VAL A 128 -9.70 -0.91 2.50
CA VAL A 128 -8.91 0.32 2.30
C VAL A 128 -9.67 1.50 2.91
N LEU A 129 -8.95 2.32 3.67
CA LEU A 129 -9.45 3.57 4.22
C LEU A 129 -8.70 4.73 3.56
N ALA A 130 -9.38 5.47 2.71
CA ALA A 130 -8.83 6.68 2.07
C ALA A 130 -9.17 7.90 2.91
N VAL A 131 -8.17 8.73 3.21
CA VAL A 131 -8.36 10.00 3.93
C VAL A 131 -8.18 11.14 2.93
N LEU A 132 -9.23 11.93 2.73
CA LEU A 132 -9.26 13.09 1.85
C LEU A 132 -9.34 14.38 2.68
N ASP A 133 -8.76 15.46 2.17
CA ASP A 133 -8.88 16.78 2.78
C ASP A 133 -10.06 17.54 2.18
N TYR A 134 -11.02 17.92 3.03
CA TYR A 134 -12.20 18.68 2.64
C TYR A 134 -11.87 19.95 1.85
N THR A 135 -10.87 20.70 2.29
CA THR A 135 -10.50 22.00 1.69
C THR A 135 -9.86 21.86 0.32
N GLN A 136 -9.33 20.67 0.01
CA GLN A 136 -8.60 20.39 -1.22
C GLN A 136 -9.38 19.51 -2.19
N LEU A 137 -10.65 19.15 -1.88
CA LEU A 137 -11.46 18.25 -2.71
C LEU A 137 -11.57 18.67 -4.19
N LYS A 138 -11.56 19.98 -4.46
CA LYS A 138 -11.68 20.56 -5.81
C LYS A 138 -10.31 20.79 -6.48
N SER A 139 -9.22 20.72 -5.72
CA SER A 139 -7.85 20.95 -6.18
C SER A 139 -6.99 19.69 -6.18
N ILE A 140 -7.59 18.50 -5.99
CA ILE A 140 -6.85 17.24 -5.96
C ILE A 140 -6.21 17.02 -7.33
N SER A 141 -4.93 17.36 -7.43
CA SER A 141 -4.04 17.05 -8.55
C SER A 141 -3.57 15.59 -8.56
N ASP A 142 -4.13 14.75 -7.67
CA ASP A 142 -3.66 13.41 -7.35
C ASP A 142 -4.42 12.32 -8.15
N GLU A 143 -4.52 12.53 -9.46
CA GLU A 143 -5.11 11.57 -10.40
C GLU A 143 -4.45 10.18 -10.27
N GLU A 144 -3.15 10.14 -9.99
CA GLU A 144 -2.38 8.89 -9.80
C GLU A 144 -2.81 8.11 -8.56
N VAL A 145 -3.07 8.78 -7.44
CA VAL A 145 -3.55 8.16 -6.20
C VAL A 145 -4.99 7.68 -6.38
N ARG A 146 -5.78 8.47 -7.09
CA ARG A 146 -7.16 8.12 -7.44
C ARG A 146 -7.20 6.84 -8.28
N GLU A 147 -6.34 6.73 -9.30
CA GLU A 147 -6.23 5.51 -10.12
C GLU A 147 -5.74 4.30 -9.29
N ALA A 148 -4.76 4.49 -8.39
CA ALA A 148 -4.29 3.42 -7.51
C ALA A 148 -5.39 2.92 -6.55
N ILE A 149 -6.16 3.84 -5.96
CA ILE A 149 -7.27 3.50 -5.06
C ILE A 149 -8.42 2.85 -5.84
N LEU A 150 -8.77 3.36 -7.03
CA LEU A 150 -9.81 2.80 -7.87
C LEU A 150 -9.47 1.39 -8.38
N ALA A 151 -8.21 1.14 -8.72
CA ALA A 151 -7.75 -0.19 -9.13
C ALA A 151 -7.95 -1.23 -8.01
N VAL A 152 -7.79 -0.82 -6.75
CA VAL A 152 -7.90 -1.71 -5.58
C VAL A 152 -9.33 -1.81 -5.05
N GLY A 153 -10.11 -0.73 -5.14
CA GLY A 153 -11.50 -0.66 -4.68
C GLY A 153 -12.45 -1.63 -5.40
N GLN A 154 -12.06 -2.21 -6.54
CA GLN A 154 -12.82 -3.26 -7.20
C GLN A 154 -12.78 -4.61 -6.48
N SER A 155 -11.74 -4.88 -5.68
CA SER A 155 -11.52 -6.19 -5.05
C SER A 155 -11.76 -6.20 -3.54
N VAL A 156 -11.59 -5.05 -2.88
CA VAL A 156 -11.74 -4.91 -1.42
C VAL A 156 -12.65 -3.73 -1.06
N PRO A 157 -13.37 -3.78 0.08
CA PRO A 157 -14.21 -2.68 0.51
C PRO A 157 -13.38 -1.39 0.68
N LEU A 158 -13.83 -0.31 0.07
CA LEU A 158 -13.25 1.02 0.18
C LEU A 158 -14.13 1.90 1.06
N TYR A 159 -13.51 2.58 2.01
CA TYR A 159 -14.13 3.59 2.86
C TYR A 159 -13.37 4.91 2.71
N VAL A 160 -14.09 6.03 2.77
CA VAL A 160 -13.50 7.37 2.61
C VAL A 160 -13.81 8.21 3.83
N LEU A 161 -12.78 8.76 4.46
CA LEU A 161 -12.89 9.82 5.46
C LEU A 161 -12.59 11.15 4.79
N VAL A 162 -13.53 12.08 4.86
CA VAL A 162 -13.31 13.46 4.41
C VAL A 162 -12.97 14.29 5.64
N ASN A 163 -11.68 14.45 5.88
CA ASN A 163 -11.13 15.10 7.05
C ASN A 163 -11.15 16.64 6.91
N LYS A 164 -10.99 17.33 8.05
CA LYS A 164 -11.05 18.79 8.17
C LYS A 164 -12.44 19.39 7.90
N PHE A 165 -13.49 18.61 8.17
CA PHE A 165 -14.86 19.08 8.01
C PHE A 165 -15.22 20.23 8.98
N ASP A 166 -14.44 20.40 10.06
CA ASP A 166 -14.49 21.57 10.95
C ASP A 166 -14.21 22.92 10.25
N GLN A 167 -13.62 22.88 9.05
CA GLN A 167 -13.29 24.08 8.26
C GLN A 167 -14.40 24.45 7.27
N GLN A 168 -15.55 23.78 7.34
CA GLN A 168 -16.74 24.14 6.57
C GLN A 168 -17.21 25.56 6.93
N ASP A 169 -17.44 26.40 5.93
CA ASP A 169 -18.14 27.67 6.11
C ASP A 169 -19.63 27.53 5.77
N ARG A 170 -20.43 28.57 6.08
CA ARG A 170 -21.89 28.56 5.82
C ARG A 170 -22.27 28.44 4.33
N ASN A 171 -21.32 28.63 3.43
CA ASN A 171 -21.52 28.54 1.98
C ASN A 171 -20.91 27.26 1.38
N SER A 172 -20.33 26.41 2.23
CA SER A 172 -19.62 25.21 1.80
C SER A 172 -20.57 24.00 1.77
N ASP A 173 -20.24 23.04 0.91
CA ASP A 173 -21.06 21.86 0.65
C ASP A 173 -21.33 21.08 1.96
N ASP A 174 -22.60 20.73 2.21
CA ASP A 174 -23.00 19.94 3.37
C ASP A 174 -22.57 18.46 3.27
N ALA A 175 -22.74 17.70 4.36
CA ALA A 175 -22.30 16.31 4.42
C ALA A 175 -22.88 15.43 3.29
N ASP A 176 -24.13 15.64 2.90
CA ASP A 176 -24.79 14.85 1.85
C ASP A 176 -24.32 15.27 0.45
N GLN A 177 -24.12 16.56 0.21
CA GLN A 177 -23.55 17.10 -1.02
C GLN A 177 -22.12 16.61 -1.22
N VAL A 178 -21.30 16.57 -0.17
CA VAL A 178 -19.93 16.04 -0.20
C VAL A 178 -19.93 14.55 -0.54
N ARG A 179 -20.82 13.78 0.08
CA ARG A 179 -20.98 12.34 -0.23
C ARG A 179 -21.35 12.13 -1.69
N ALA A 180 -22.27 12.93 -2.23
CA ALA A 180 -22.69 12.84 -3.63
C ALA A 180 -21.55 13.24 -4.60
N LEU A 181 -20.81 14.32 -4.29
CA LEU A 181 -19.68 14.78 -5.09
C LEU A 181 -18.58 13.71 -5.18
N ILE A 182 -18.20 13.13 -4.04
CA ILE A 182 -17.13 12.12 -3.99
C ILE A 182 -17.59 10.83 -4.67
N SER A 183 -18.79 10.35 -4.37
CA SER A 183 -19.33 9.12 -4.98
C SER A 183 -19.46 9.27 -6.50
N GLY A 184 -20.03 10.38 -6.99
CA GLY A 184 -20.30 10.58 -8.41
C GLY A 184 -19.09 11.03 -9.24
N THR A 185 -18.42 12.10 -8.80
CA THR A 185 -17.38 12.77 -9.61
C THR A 185 -16.00 12.19 -9.35
N LEU A 186 -15.62 12.04 -8.08
CA LEU A 186 -14.24 11.69 -7.72
C LEU A 186 -13.98 10.19 -7.89
N MET A 187 -14.91 9.37 -7.40
CA MET A 187 -14.80 7.90 -7.40
C MET A 187 -15.62 7.23 -8.50
N LYS A 188 -16.20 8.00 -9.43
CA LYS A 188 -16.91 7.51 -10.64
C LYS A 188 -17.94 6.39 -10.37
N GLY A 189 -18.61 6.44 -9.21
CA GLY A 189 -19.61 5.45 -8.79
C GLY A 189 -19.06 4.15 -8.20
N CYS A 190 -17.75 4.02 -8.00
CA CYS A 190 -17.13 2.83 -7.40
C CYS A 190 -17.38 2.70 -5.89
N ILE A 191 -17.86 3.76 -5.23
CA ILE A 191 -18.14 3.78 -3.80
C ILE A 191 -19.56 4.31 -3.55
N THR A 192 -20.25 3.73 -2.57
CA THR A 192 -21.58 4.21 -2.19
C THR A 192 -21.48 5.41 -1.22
N PRO A 193 -22.44 6.35 -1.26
CA PRO A 193 -22.49 7.49 -0.33
C PRO A 193 -22.40 7.09 1.16
N GLN A 194 -22.87 5.90 1.53
CA GLN A 194 -22.84 5.38 2.90
C GLN A 194 -21.44 4.99 3.39
N GLN A 195 -20.47 4.84 2.48
CA GLN A 195 -19.08 4.52 2.81
C GLN A 195 -18.19 5.78 2.86
N ILE A 196 -18.79 6.97 2.69
CA ILE A 196 -18.12 8.26 2.73
C ILE A 196 -18.53 9.00 4.01
N PHE A 197 -17.56 9.30 4.87
CA PHE A 197 -17.77 9.91 6.16
C PHE A 197 -17.04 11.26 6.25
N PRO A 198 -17.77 12.38 6.20
CA PRO A 198 -17.24 13.68 6.61
C PRO A 198 -16.93 13.65 8.10
N VAL A 199 -15.71 14.05 8.46
CA VAL A 199 -15.20 13.99 9.84
C VAL A 199 -14.25 15.15 10.16
N SER A 200 -14.12 15.45 11.45
CA SER A 200 -13.00 16.22 11.98
C SER A 200 -12.13 15.34 12.88
N SER A 201 -10.96 14.94 12.38
CA SER A 201 -10.02 14.11 13.16
C SER A 201 -9.43 14.88 14.33
N MET A 202 -9.26 16.19 14.20
CA MET A 202 -8.75 17.03 15.28
C MET A 202 -9.75 17.11 16.44
N TRP A 203 -11.02 17.42 16.16
CA TRP A 203 -12.05 17.48 17.19
C TRP A 203 -12.27 16.11 17.83
N GLY A 204 -12.34 15.04 17.02
CA GLY A 204 -12.48 13.67 17.52
C GLY A 204 -11.31 13.27 18.44
N TYR A 205 -10.08 13.63 18.09
CA TYR A 205 -8.90 13.41 18.91
C TYR A 205 -8.96 14.16 20.24
N LEU A 206 -9.21 15.47 20.19
CA LEU A 206 -9.25 16.33 21.39
C LEU A 206 -10.36 15.90 22.35
N ALA A 207 -11.55 15.63 21.82
CA ALA A 207 -12.69 15.14 22.58
C ALA A 207 -12.38 13.80 23.27
N ASN A 208 -11.87 12.81 22.53
CA ASN A 208 -11.52 11.52 23.11
C ASN A 208 -10.41 11.61 24.15
N ARG A 209 -9.39 12.44 23.89
CA ARG A 209 -8.31 12.66 24.86
C ARG A 209 -8.83 13.30 26.14
N ALA A 210 -9.68 14.31 26.04
CA ALA A 210 -10.33 14.94 27.20
C ALA A 210 -11.17 13.93 27.99
N ARG A 211 -12.02 13.15 27.32
CA ARG A 211 -12.86 12.11 27.95
C ARG A 211 -12.02 11.06 28.68
N HIS A 212 -10.92 10.62 28.07
CA HIS A 212 -10.02 9.64 28.67
C HIS A 212 -9.31 10.17 29.91
N GLU A 213 -8.79 11.40 29.86
CA GLU A 213 -8.15 12.05 31.02
C GLU A 213 -9.15 12.29 32.16
N LEU A 214 -10.37 12.70 31.85
CA LEU A 214 -11.43 12.84 32.84
C LEU A 214 -11.81 11.49 33.48
N ALA A 215 -11.89 10.42 32.69
CA ALA A 215 -12.22 9.09 33.20
C ALA A 215 -11.12 8.51 34.11
N ASN A 216 -9.84 8.70 33.73
CA ASN A 216 -8.72 8.08 34.44
C ASN A 216 -8.17 8.94 35.58
N ASN A 217 -8.06 10.25 35.36
CA ASN A 217 -7.39 11.18 36.27
C ASN A 217 -8.38 12.14 36.97
N GLY A 218 -9.65 12.15 36.56
CA GLY A 218 -10.70 12.99 37.14
C GLY A 218 -10.60 14.48 36.79
N LYS A 219 -9.58 14.90 36.03
CA LYS A 219 -9.36 16.28 35.60
C LYS A 219 -8.45 16.35 34.38
N LEU A 220 -8.51 17.46 33.67
CA LEU A 220 -7.56 17.75 32.60
C LEU A 220 -6.18 18.12 33.17
N PRO A 221 -5.08 17.79 32.46
CA PRO A 221 -3.75 18.26 32.85
C PRO A 221 -3.63 19.78 32.66
N PRO A 222 -2.66 20.43 33.32
CA PRO A 222 -2.43 21.86 33.13
C PRO A 222 -2.03 22.18 31.67
N PRO A 223 -2.58 23.24 31.06
CA PRO A 223 -2.26 23.63 29.69
C PRO A 223 -0.77 23.95 29.48
N GLU A 224 -0.09 24.46 30.51
CA GLU A 224 1.35 24.71 30.53
C GLU A 224 2.19 23.45 30.32
N GLN A 225 1.70 22.29 30.77
CA GLN A 225 2.38 21.01 30.63
C GLN A 225 2.01 20.31 29.32
N GLN A 226 0.75 20.47 28.89
CA GLN A 226 0.23 19.80 27.70
C GLN A 226 -0.61 20.75 26.84
N ARG A 227 -0.01 21.21 25.74
CA ARG A 227 -0.58 22.23 24.84
C ARG A 227 -1.95 21.86 24.25
N TRP A 228 -2.22 20.56 24.03
CA TRP A 228 -3.50 20.11 23.48
C TRP A 228 -4.71 20.51 24.34
N VAL A 229 -4.50 20.80 25.64
CA VAL A 229 -5.58 21.27 26.53
C VAL A 229 -6.07 22.65 26.10
N GLU A 230 -5.16 23.52 25.63
CA GLU A 230 -5.53 24.82 25.07
C GLU A 230 -6.26 24.64 23.74
N ASP A 231 -5.81 23.71 22.89
CA ASP A 231 -6.46 23.40 21.62
C ASP A 231 -7.89 22.86 21.85
N PHE A 232 -8.05 21.96 22.83
CA PHE A 232 -9.35 21.46 23.26
C PHE A 232 -10.25 22.58 23.77
N ALA A 233 -9.75 23.43 24.67
CA ALA A 233 -10.52 24.54 25.22
C ALA A 233 -10.94 25.53 24.13
N HIS A 234 -10.06 25.82 23.18
CA HIS A 234 -10.39 26.64 22.02
C HIS A 234 -11.48 26.03 21.13
N ALA A 235 -11.43 24.72 20.90
CA ALA A 235 -12.40 24.01 20.08
C ALA A 235 -13.77 23.85 20.78
N ALA A 236 -13.77 23.44 22.05
CA ALA A 236 -14.98 23.09 22.79
C ALA A 236 -15.65 24.28 23.50
N LEU A 237 -14.86 25.21 24.05
CA LEU A 237 -15.35 26.36 24.83
C LEU A 237 -15.27 27.68 24.03
N GLY A 238 -14.57 27.66 22.90
CA GLY A 238 -14.38 28.81 22.03
C GLY A 238 -13.17 29.69 22.41
N ARG A 239 -12.91 30.74 21.63
CA ARG A 239 -11.68 31.56 21.73
C ARG A 239 -11.54 32.41 23.01
N ARG A 240 -12.61 32.53 23.81
CA ARG A 240 -12.67 33.41 24.99
C ARG A 240 -12.63 32.66 26.33
N TRP A 241 -12.30 31.37 26.29
CA TRP A 241 -12.19 30.54 27.48
C TRP A 241 -11.15 31.09 28.46
N ARG A 242 -11.33 30.77 29.75
CA ARG A 242 -10.46 31.15 30.86
C ARG A 242 -10.04 29.91 31.63
N HIS A 243 -8.90 29.97 32.33
CA HIS A 243 -8.44 28.87 33.18
C HIS A 243 -9.45 28.42 34.25
N ALA A 244 -10.32 29.33 34.71
CA ALA A 244 -11.40 28.98 35.64
C ALA A 244 -12.45 28.04 35.03
N ASP A 245 -12.68 28.12 33.71
CA ASP A 245 -13.65 27.28 33.00
C ASP A 245 -13.16 25.82 32.95
N LEU A 246 -11.84 25.60 33.03
CA LEU A 246 -11.22 24.27 33.13
C LEU A 246 -11.34 23.63 34.53
N ALA A 247 -11.85 24.36 35.53
CA ALA A 247 -12.11 23.82 36.86
C ALA A 247 -13.52 23.19 36.97
N ASP A 248 -14.44 23.52 36.07
CA ASP A 248 -15.79 22.96 36.04
C ASP A 248 -15.82 21.63 35.28
N LEU A 249 -15.61 20.53 36.01
CA LEU A 249 -15.50 19.19 35.44
C LEU A 249 -16.77 18.73 34.71
N GLU A 250 -17.95 19.11 35.20
CA GLU A 250 -19.22 18.73 34.57
C GLU A 250 -19.40 19.47 33.24
N HIS A 251 -19.08 20.77 33.22
CA HIS A 251 -19.10 21.54 31.99
C HIS A 251 -18.10 21.02 30.95
N ILE A 252 -16.87 20.66 31.38
CA ILE A 252 -15.85 20.10 30.48
C ILE A 252 -16.28 18.75 29.94
N ARG A 253 -16.87 17.87 30.77
CA ARG A 253 -17.36 16.57 30.30
C ARG A 253 -18.42 16.75 29.22
N HIS A 254 -19.39 17.63 29.46
CA HIS A 254 -20.41 17.96 28.47
C HIS A 254 -19.80 18.56 27.20
N ALA A 255 -18.87 19.50 27.32
CA ALA A 255 -18.20 20.12 26.17
C ALA A 255 -17.39 19.10 25.36
N ALA A 256 -16.77 18.11 26.02
CA ALA A 256 -16.05 17.03 25.35
C ALA A 256 -17.00 16.07 24.61
N ASP A 257 -18.16 15.75 25.19
CA ASP A 257 -19.18 14.93 24.52
C ASP A 257 -19.79 15.67 23.32
N GLN A 258 -20.06 16.97 23.44
CA GLN A 258 -20.51 17.79 22.30
C GLN A 258 -19.46 17.86 21.19
N LEU A 259 -18.20 18.12 21.53
CA LEU A 259 -17.12 18.13 20.54
C LEU A 259 -16.94 16.77 19.86
N TRP A 260 -17.20 15.67 20.58
CA TRP A 260 -17.23 14.33 20.00
C TRP A 260 -18.36 14.15 18.99
N GLU A 261 -19.57 14.61 19.31
CA GLU A 261 -20.71 14.60 18.39
C GLU A 261 -20.43 15.44 17.14
N ASP A 262 -19.92 16.66 17.32
CA ASP A 262 -19.57 17.59 16.24
C ASP A 262 -18.44 17.07 15.35
N SER A 263 -17.57 16.20 15.87
CA SER A 263 -16.49 15.58 15.07
C SER A 263 -16.99 14.57 14.04
N LEU A 264 -18.23 14.10 14.18
CA LEU A 264 -18.87 13.07 13.35
C LEU A 264 -18.13 11.72 13.32
N PHE A 265 -17.16 11.48 14.21
CA PHE A 265 -16.35 10.25 14.23
C PHE A 265 -17.08 9.00 14.73
N ALA A 266 -18.22 9.15 15.41
CA ALA A 266 -18.99 8.02 15.92
C ALA A 266 -19.45 7.07 14.79
N GLN A 267 -19.95 7.64 13.68
CA GLN A 267 -20.42 6.87 12.53
C GLN A 267 -19.34 6.02 11.88
N PRO A 268 -18.17 6.55 11.47
CA PRO A 268 -17.12 5.74 10.87
C PRO A 268 -16.53 4.72 11.83
N ILE A 269 -16.42 4.99 13.14
CA ILE A 269 -15.95 3.98 14.09
C ILE A 269 -16.90 2.78 14.11
N GLN A 270 -18.21 3.02 14.17
CA GLN A 270 -19.17 1.93 14.14
C GLN A 270 -19.20 1.22 12.78
N ALA A 271 -19.25 1.99 11.68
CA ALA A 271 -19.41 1.44 10.34
C ALA A 271 -18.14 0.76 9.78
N LEU A 272 -16.95 1.23 10.19
CA LEU A 272 -15.67 0.70 9.74
C LEU A 272 -15.07 -0.21 10.79
N LEU A 273 -14.88 0.27 12.02
CA LEU A 273 -14.09 -0.43 13.02
C LEU A 273 -14.86 -1.64 13.59
N HIS A 274 -16.14 -1.47 13.94
CA HIS A 274 -16.95 -2.60 14.42
C HIS A 274 -17.27 -3.57 13.28
N ALA A 275 -17.57 -3.08 12.07
CA ALA A 275 -17.82 -3.95 10.93
C ALA A 275 -16.57 -4.73 10.51
N ALA A 276 -15.39 -4.09 10.51
CA ALA A 276 -14.12 -4.75 10.23
C ALA A 276 -13.79 -5.79 11.30
N TYR A 277 -14.02 -5.47 12.57
CA TYR A 277 -13.78 -6.39 13.68
C TYR A 277 -14.72 -7.61 13.63
N ALA A 278 -16.03 -7.38 13.49
CA ALA A 278 -17.04 -8.45 13.42
C ALA A 278 -16.86 -9.35 12.20
N ASN A 279 -16.43 -8.79 11.06
CA ASN A 279 -16.23 -9.52 9.82
C ASN A 279 -14.76 -9.88 9.55
N ALA A 280 -13.84 -9.68 10.50
CA ALA A 280 -12.40 -9.86 10.29
C ALA A 280 -12.07 -11.26 9.77
N SER A 281 -12.69 -12.28 10.36
CA SER A 281 -12.54 -13.69 9.98
C SER A 281 -13.08 -13.96 8.56
N LEU A 282 -14.24 -13.40 8.21
CA LEU A 282 -14.83 -13.50 6.89
C LEU A 282 -13.99 -12.79 5.83
N TYR A 283 -13.46 -11.60 6.14
CA TYR A 283 -12.55 -10.89 5.24
C TYR A 283 -11.25 -11.65 5.01
N ALA A 284 -10.68 -12.24 6.06
CA ALA A 284 -9.49 -13.09 5.94
C ALA A 284 -9.75 -14.32 5.06
N LEU A 285 -10.87 -15.02 5.27
CA LEU A 285 -11.29 -16.16 4.45
C LEU A 285 -11.54 -15.75 2.99
N ARG A 286 -12.26 -14.64 2.77
CA ARG A 286 -12.55 -14.13 1.42
C ARG A 286 -11.28 -13.74 0.68
N SER A 287 -10.34 -13.06 1.35
CA SER A 287 -9.03 -12.71 0.79
C SER A 287 -8.22 -13.95 0.43
N ALA A 288 -8.16 -14.94 1.32
CA ALA A 288 -7.47 -16.21 1.05
C ALA A 288 -8.10 -16.96 -0.14
N ALA A 289 -9.43 -17.04 -0.20
CA ALA A 289 -10.15 -17.67 -1.31
C ALA A 289 -9.89 -16.93 -2.64
N HIS A 290 -9.91 -15.60 -2.64
CA HIS A 290 -9.64 -14.80 -3.83
C HIS A 290 -8.21 -14.99 -4.32
N LYS A 291 -7.22 -15.06 -3.41
CA LYS A 291 -5.83 -15.38 -3.77
C LYS A 291 -5.69 -16.77 -4.38
N LEU A 292 -6.35 -17.78 -3.80
CA LEU A 292 -6.36 -19.13 -4.37
C LEU A 292 -6.97 -19.15 -5.78
N LEU A 293 -8.05 -18.40 -5.99
CA LEU A 293 -8.71 -18.31 -7.29
C LEU A 293 -7.80 -17.64 -8.34
N ASN A 294 -7.11 -16.56 -7.96
CA ASN A 294 -6.11 -15.91 -8.81
C ASN A 294 -4.95 -16.84 -9.15
N TYR A 295 -4.42 -17.60 -8.18
CA TYR A 295 -3.36 -18.59 -8.45
C TYR A 295 -3.85 -19.73 -9.35
N ALA A 296 -5.07 -20.22 -9.15
CA ALA A 296 -5.65 -21.25 -10.00
C ALA A 296 -5.83 -20.76 -11.44
N GLN A 297 -6.26 -19.51 -11.63
CA GLN A 297 -6.38 -18.91 -12.95
C GLN A 297 -5.02 -18.73 -13.64
N GLN A 298 -4.02 -18.18 -12.94
CA GLN A 298 -2.67 -18.05 -13.49
C GLN A 298 -2.04 -19.41 -13.84
N ALA A 299 -2.25 -20.42 -13.00
CA ALA A 299 -1.78 -21.78 -13.28
C ALA A 299 -2.45 -22.36 -14.53
N ARG A 300 -3.76 -22.13 -14.69
CA ARG A 300 -4.50 -22.55 -15.89
C ARG A 300 -3.96 -21.88 -17.14
N GLU A 301 -3.85 -20.55 -17.14
CA GLU A 301 -3.32 -19.78 -18.28
C GLU A 301 -1.92 -20.25 -18.69
N TYR A 302 -1.06 -20.53 -17.70
CA TYR A 302 0.27 -21.08 -17.93
C TYR A 302 0.25 -22.49 -18.56
N LEU A 303 -0.62 -23.37 -18.06
CA LEU A 303 -0.76 -24.72 -18.60
C LEU A 303 -1.35 -24.72 -20.01
N ASP A 304 -2.35 -23.87 -20.26
CA ASP A 304 -2.97 -23.69 -21.59
C ASP A 304 -1.93 -23.19 -22.60
N PHE A 305 -1.10 -22.20 -22.21
CA PHE A 305 0.01 -21.71 -23.03
C PHE A 305 1.02 -22.83 -23.36
N ARG A 306 1.42 -23.63 -22.36
CA ARG A 306 2.34 -24.77 -22.58
C ARG A 306 1.73 -25.85 -23.47
N ALA A 307 0.46 -26.18 -23.28
CA ALA A 307 -0.24 -27.15 -24.11
C ALA A 307 -0.30 -26.69 -25.57
N HIS A 308 -0.59 -25.41 -25.79
CA HIS A 308 -0.57 -24.83 -27.13
C HIS A 308 0.84 -24.90 -27.76
N GLY A 309 1.89 -24.51 -27.03
CA GLY A 309 3.27 -24.62 -27.51
C GLY A 309 3.69 -26.05 -27.86
N LEU A 310 3.26 -27.04 -27.05
CA LEU A 310 3.50 -28.46 -27.33
C LEU A 310 2.75 -28.94 -28.58
N ASN A 311 1.53 -28.48 -28.81
CA ASN A 311 0.78 -28.82 -30.04
C ASN A 311 1.49 -28.28 -31.29
N VAL A 312 1.95 -27.03 -31.27
CA VAL A 312 2.72 -26.44 -32.38
C VAL A 312 4.00 -27.23 -32.64
N ALA A 313 4.74 -27.59 -31.58
CA ALA A 313 5.96 -28.39 -31.71
C ALA A 313 5.67 -29.78 -32.28
N CYS A 314 4.57 -30.43 -31.86
CA CYS A 314 4.12 -31.71 -32.40
C CYS A 314 3.75 -31.62 -33.89
N GLU A 315 3.05 -30.56 -34.32
CA GLU A 315 2.71 -30.34 -35.72
C GLU A 315 3.96 -30.14 -36.58
N GLN A 316 4.92 -29.34 -36.11
CA GLN A 316 6.21 -29.15 -36.78
C GLN A 316 7.01 -30.46 -36.87
N LEU A 317 7.04 -31.25 -35.79
CA LEU A 317 7.68 -32.58 -35.79
C LEU A 317 7.04 -33.51 -36.83
N ARG A 318 5.71 -33.52 -36.94
CA ARG A 318 4.99 -34.31 -37.95
C ARG A 318 5.32 -33.86 -39.37
N GLN A 319 5.40 -32.56 -39.62
CA GLN A 319 5.81 -32.03 -40.93
C GLN A 319 7.25 -32.43 -41.28
N ASN A 320 8.17 -32.33 -40.32
CA ASN A 320 9.57 -32.71 -40.54
C ASN A 320 9.71 -34.21 -40.82
N ILE A 321 8.98 -35.07 -40.10
CA ILE A 321 8.96 -36.52 -40.36
C ILE A 321 8.48 -36.79 -41.78
N HIS A 322 7.39 -36.14 -42.20
CA HIS A 322 6.84 -36.33 -43.53
C HIS A 322 7.81 -35.92 -44.64
N GLN A 323 8.50 -34.78 -44.49
CA GLN A 323 9.53 -34.32 -45.43
C GLN A 323 10.72 -35.29 -45.52
N VAL A 324 11.14 -35.87 -44.39
CA VAL A 324 12.21 -36.87 -44.36
C VAL A 324 11.76 -38.15 -45.07
N GLU A 325 10.53 -38.60 -44.85
CA GLU A 325 9.95 -39.77 -45.54
C GLU A 325 9.89 -39.57 -47.05
N GLU A 326 9.43 -38.40 -47.53
CA GLU A 326 9.43 -38.06 -48.96
C GLU A 326 10.84 -38.05 -49.55
N SER A 327 11.80 -37.45 -48.84
CA SER A 327 13.22 -37.42 -49.26
C SER A 327 13.80 -38.83 -49.36
N LEU A 328 13.41 -39.73 -48.46
CA LEU A 328 13.87 -41.12 -48.42
C LEU A 328 13.30 -41.93 -49.59
N GLN A 329 12.04 -41.71 -49.96
CA GLN A 329 11.44 -42.30 -51.16
C GLN A 329 12.15 -41.82 -52.43
N LEU A 330 12.46 -40.53 -52.52
CA LEU A 330 13.13 -39.95 -53.69
C LEU A 330 14.56 -40.47 -53.84
N LEU A 331 15.28 -40.64 -52.73
CA LEU A 331 16.60 -41.28 -52.71
C LEU A 331 16.55 -42.75 -53.17
N GLN A 332 15.56 -43.53 -52.72
CA GLN A 332 15.38 -44.91 -53.17
C GLN A 332 15.11 -44.99 -54.68
N LEU A 333 14.29 -44.06 -55.20
CA LEU A 333 13.97 -44.02 -56.63
C LEU A 333 15.21 -43.66 -57.47
N ASN A 334 15.98 -42.65 -57.03
CA ASN A 334 17.26 -42.29 -57.64
C ASN A 334 18.27 -43.45 -57.56
N GLN A 335 18.36 -44.14 -56.43
CA GLN A 335 19.26 -45.30 -56.29
C GLN A 335 18.89 -46.42 -57.25
N ALA A 336 17.59 -46.69 -57.44
CA ALA A 336 17.12 -47.67 -58.41
C ALA A 336 17.44 -47.25 -59.85
N GLN A 337 17.25 -45.97 -60.20
CA GLN A 337 17.60 -45.42 -61.51
C GLN A 337 19.10 -45.53 -61.80
N VAL A 338 19.94 -45.03 -60.88
CA VAL A 338 21.41 -45.08 -61.03
C VAL A 338 21.90 -46.52 -61.12
N SER A 339 21.35 -47.44 -60.31
CA SER A 339 21.68 -48.87 -60.41
C SER A 339 21.28 -49.46 -61.78
N GLY A 340 20.14 -49.04 -62.33
CA GLY A 340 19.71 -49.39 -63.67
C GLY A 340 20.64 -48.87 -64.76
N GLU A 341 21.03 -47.59 -64.70
CA GLU A 341 21.97 -46.98 -65.65
C GLU A 341 23.35 -47.62 -65.59
N ILE A 342 23.89 -47.87 -64.38
CA ILE A 342 25.16 -48.57 -64.21
C ILE A 342 25.12 -49.95 -64.85
N LYS A 343 24.04 -50.72 -64.65
CA LYS A 343 23.88 -52.03 -65.31
C LYS A 343 23.85 -51.89 -66.83
N HIS A 344 23.12 -50.91 -67.36
CA HIS A 344 23.02 -50.65 -68.79
C HIS A 344 24.39 -50.30 -69.41
N GLU A 345 25.15 -49.41 -68.78
CA GLU A 345 26.49 -49.04 -69.22
C GLU A 345 27.48 -50.20 -69.15
N ILE A 346 27.39 -51.05 -68.11
CA ILE A 346 28.20 -52.27 -68.01
C ILE A 346 27.88 -53.23 -69.17
N GLU A 347 26.60 -53.41 -69.52
CA GLU A 347 26.18 -54.23 -70.66
C GLU A 347 26.68 -53.67 -72.00
N LEU A 348 26.59 -52.35 -72.20
CA LEU A 348 27.13 -51.66 -73.39
C LEU A 348 28.66 -51.80 -73.49
N ALA A 349 29.38 -51.63 -72.39
CA ALA A 349 30.83 -51.81 -72.36
C ALA A 349 31.24 -53.26 -72.66
N LEU A 350 30.53 -54.26 -72.10
CA LEU A 350 30.76 -55.68 -72.36
C LEU A 350 30.47 -56.07 -73.81
N THR A 351 29.41 -55.53 -74.41
CA THR A 351 29.08 -55.77 -75.82
C THR A 351 30.11 -55.10 -76.75
N SER A 352 30.55 -53.89 -76.43
CA SER A 352 31.61 -53.18 -77.14
C SER A 352 32.95 -53.92 -77.08
N ALA A 353 33.34 -54.40 -75.89
CA ALA A 353 34.55 -55.20 -75.70
C ALA A 353 34.49 -56.54 -76.46
N ASN A 354 33.34 -57.21 -76.47
CA ASN A 354 33.14 -58.42 -77.27
C ASN A 354 33.21 -58.16 -78.78
N HIS A 355 32.78 -56.99 -79.23
CA HIS A 355 32.91 -56.60 -80.64
C HIS A 355 34.37 -56.28 -81.00
N PHE A 356 35.13 -55.68 -80.09
CA PHE A 356 36.55 -55.39 -80.28
C PHE A 356 37.42 -56.67 -80.29
N LEU A 357 37.09 -57.66 -79.46
CA LEU A 357 37.77 -58.97 -79.43
C LEU A 357 37.47 -59.87 -80.64
N ARG A 358 36.49 -59.49 -81.49
CA ARG A 358 36.10 -60.21 -82.71
C ARG A 358 36.64 -59.57 -84.00
N GLN A 359 37.34 -58.44 -83.89
CA GLN A 359 38.20 -57.90 -84.93
C GLN A 359 39.63 -58.41 -84.71
#